data_AF-A0A7G9T808-F1
#
_entry.id   AF-A0A7G9T808-F1
#
_cell.length_a   1.000
_cell.length_b   1.000
_cell.length_c   1.000
_cell.angle_alpha   90.00
_cell.angle_beta   90.00
_cell.angle_gamma   90.00
#
_symmetry.space_group_name_H-M   'P 1'
#
loop_
_entity.id
_entity.type
_entity.pdbx_description
1 polymer ?
#
loop_
_entity_poly.entity_id
_entity_poly.type
_entity_poly.pdbx_seq_one_letter_code
_entity_poly.pdbx_strand_id
1 'polypeptide(L)' 'MLCHERIDARLSDAEMLVMSGADIGDPHAFLRGLWVQVYDHAPMHLRSSVLRRLHALSRQLGVNYVHGEPDAAD' A
#
# COMPACT_ATOMS: atom_id res chain seq x y z
N MET A 1 -10.24 13.62 -9.15
CA MET A 1 -9.11 12.97 -9.86
C MET A 1 -7.89 13.17 -8.98
N LEU A 2 -7.31 12.12 -8.42
CA LEU A 2 -6.07 12.24 -7.63
C LEU A 2 -4.91 12.40 -8.61
N CYS A 3 -4.17 13.50 -8.53
CA CYS A 3 -2.99 13.74 -9.35
C CYS A 3 -1.91 12.71 -9.01
N HIS A 4 -1.13 12.28 -10.01
CA HIS A 4 0.01 11.36 -9.87
C HIS A 4 0.88 11.69 -8.66
N GLU A 5 1.22 12.97 -8.49
CA GLU A 5 1.98 13.54 -7.36
C GLU A 5 1.41 13.14 -5.99
N ARG A 6 0.08 13.11 -5.84
CA ARG A 6 -0.57 12.81 -4.56
C ARG A 6 -0.56 11.31 -4.22
N ILE A 7 -0.59 10.46 -5.25
CA ILE A 7 -0.45 9.01 -5.11
C ILE A 7 1.00 8.68 -4.75
N ASP A 8 1.96 9.27 -5.46
CA ASP A 8 3.38 9.08 -5.19
C ASP A 8 3.78 9.60 -3.79
N ALA A 9 3.31 10.79 -3.42
CA ALA A 9 3.53 11.34 -2.08
C ALA A 9 2.96 10.42 -0.99
N ARG A 10 1.79 9.81 -1.20
CA ARG A 10 1.22 8.88 -0.21
C ARG A 10 1.94 7.55 -0.11
N LEU A 11 2.44 7.03 -1.23
CA LEU A 11 3.31 5.85 -1.21
C LEU A 11 4.62 6.16 -0.48
N SER A 12 5.27 7.27 -0.82
CA SER A 12 6.53 7.68 -0.19
C SER A 12 6.40 7.92 1.31
N ASP A 13 5.30 8.55 1.75
CA ASP A 13 4.97 8.74 3.16
C ASP A 13 4.77 7.39 3.88
N ALA A 14 4.02 6.46 3.27
CA ALA A 14 3.86 5.11 3.82
C ALA A 14 5.19 4.35 3.91
N GLU A 15 6.03 4.40 2.86
CA GLU A 15 7.37 3.82 2.85
C GLU A 15 8.26 4.39 3.95
N MET A 16 8.19 5.70 4.16
CA MET A 16 8.92 6.37 5.24
C MET A 16 8.43 5.92 6.62
N LEU A 17 7.11 5.84 6.84
CA LEU A 17 6.55 5.38 8.11
C LEU A 17 7.00 3.95 8.45
N VAL A 18 6.94 3.05 7.47
CA VAL A 18 7.38 1.66 7.64
C VAL A 18 8.88 1.58 7.89
N MET A 19 9.69 2.33 7.13
CA MET A 19 11.15 2.34 7.29
C MET A 19 11.59 2.96 8.62
N SER A 20 10.90 3.99 9.10
CA SER A 20 11.15 4.61 10.40
C SER A 20 10.68 3.76 11.59
N GLY A 21 9.97 2.65 11.35
CA GLY A 21 9.38 1.84 12.41
C GLY A 21 8.29 2.58 13.19
N ALA A 22 7.56 3.47 12.51
CA ALA A 22 6.43 4.16 13.11
C ALA A 22 5.36 3.15 13.54
N ASP A 23 4.68 3.42 14.65
CA ASP A 23 3.55 2.61 15.09
C ASP A 23 2.37 2.84 14.15
N ILE A 24 2.24 1.96 13.15
CA ILE A 24 1.16 2.00 12.16
C ILE A 24 -0.07 1.17 12.58
N GLY A 25 -0.02 0.56 13.76
CA GLY A 25 -1.04 -0.36 14.26
C GLY A 25 -1.09 -1.66 13.45
N ASP A 26 -2.29 -2.03 12.99
CA ASP A 26 -2.50 -3.26 12.23
C ASP A 26 -1.96 -3.13 10.78
N PRO A 27 -0.92 -3.90 10.40
CA PRO A 27 -0.28 -3.79 9.10
C PRO A 27 -1.22 -4.18 7.94
N HIS A 28 -2.16 -5.09 8.16
CA HIS A 28 -3.15 -5.47 7.15
C HIS A 28 -4.15 -4.34 6.88
N ALA A 29 -4.68 -3.72 7.94
CA ALA A 29 -5.58 -2.58 7.85
C ALA A 29 -4.88 -1.37 7.20
N PHE A 30 -3.61 -1.12 7.56
CA PHE A 30 -2.79 -0.09 6.95
C PHE A 30 -2.63 -0.31 5.44
N LEU A 31 -2.19 -1.50 5.02
CA LEU A 31 -2.02 -1.82 3.60
C LEU A 31 -3.35 -1.80 2.84
N ARG A 32 -4.44 -2.27 3.43
CA ARG A 32 -5.78 -2.21 2.84
C ARG A 32 -6.23 -0.77 2.61
N GLY A 33 -6.06 0.10 3.62
CA GLY A 33 -6.39 1.52 3.52
C GLY A 33 -5.52 2.25 2.50
N LEU A 34 -4.23 1.93 2.44
CA LEU A 34 -3.33 2.49 1.44
C LEU A 34 -3.77 2.06 0.03
N TRP A 35 -4.04 0.77 -0.17
CA TRP A 35 -4.47 0.22 -1.46
C TRP A 35 -5.70 0.92 -2.03
N VAL A 36 -6.77 1.11 -1.24
CA VAL A 36 -7.98 1.82 -1.69
C VAL A 36 -7.65 3.27 -2.07
N GLN A 37 -6.74 3.92 -1.35
CA GLN A 37 -6.36 5.31 -1.64
C GLN A 37 -5.45 5.46 -2.85
N VAL A 38 -4.54 4.50 -3.10
CA VAL A 38 -3.54 4.62 -4.15
C VAL A 38 -3.87 3.82 -5.40
N TYR A 39 -4.29 2.55 -5.27
CA TYR A 39 -4.48 1.65 -6.41
C TYR A 39 -5.81 1.89 -7.12
N ASP A 40 -6.90 2.09 -6.37
CA ASP A 40 -8.23 2.35 -6.93
C ASP A 40 -8.23 3.65 -7.75
N HIS A 41 -7.56 4.67 -7.21
CA HIS A 41 -7.42 5.98 -7.83
C HIS A 41 -6.23 6.11 -8.78
N ALA A 42 -5.36 5.10 -8.90
CA ALA A 42 -4.22 5.16 -9.80
C ALA A 42 -4.64 5.02 -11.26
N PRO A 43 -4.16 5.91 -12.15
CA PRO A 43 -4.32 5.73 -13.58
C PRO A 43 -3.58 4.47 -14.05
N MET A 44 -4.09 3.87 -15.13
CA MET A 44 -3.68 2.54 -15.61
C MET A 44 -2.17 2.37 -15.80
N HIS A 45 -1.48 3.42 -16.28
CA HIS A 45 -0.03 3.41 -16.50
C HIS A 45 0.81 3.40 -15.20
N LEU A 46 0.22 3.78 -14.06
CA LEU A 46 0.91 3.78 -12.76
C LEU A 46 0.61 2.55 -11.92
N ARG A 47 -0.48 1.82 -12.20
CA ARG A 47 -0.91 0.67 -11.41
C ARG A 47 0.21 -0.35 -11.19
N SER A 48 1.00 -0.64 -12.21
CA SER A 48 2.13 -1.58 -12.11
C SER A 48 3.25 -1.10 -11.18
N SER A 49 3.48 0.21 -11.10
CA SER A 49 4.46 0.80 -10.17
C SER A 49 3.92 0.83 -8.74
N VAL A 50 2.66 1.23 -8.59
CA VAL A 50 1.93 1.23 -7.30
C VAL A 50 1.91 -0.17 -6.70
N LEU A 51 1.57 -1.20 -7.49
CA LEU A 51 1.58 -2.60 -7.07
C LEU A 51 2.95 -3.05 -6.56
N ARG A 52 4.02 -2.74 -7.29
CA ARG A 52 5.38 -3.12 -6.89
C ARG A 52 5.77 -2.50 -5.55
N ARG A 53 5.44 -1.22 -5.30
CA ARG A 53 5.71 -0.55 -4.03
C ARG A 53 4.85 -1.11 -2.89
N LEU A 54 3.56 -1.33 -3.11
CA LEU A 54 2.67 -1.97 -2.12
C LEU A 54 3.16 -3.36 -1.72
N HIS A 55 3.62 -4.15 -2.69
CA HIS A 55 4.18 -5.48 -2.42
C HIS A 55 5.52 -5.41 -1.66
N ALA A 56 6.35 -4.40 -1.94
CA ALA A 56 7.58 -4.15 -1.17
C ALA A 56 7.26 -3.78 0.29
N LEU A 57 6.30 -2.87 0.50
CA LEU A 57 5.80 -2.48 1.82
C LEU A 57 5.27 -3.68 2.61
N SER A 58 4.47 -4.53 1.97
CA SER A 58 3.96 -5.77 2.56
C SER A 58 5.09 -6.64 3.10
N ARG A 59 6.14 -6.85 2.28
CA ARG A 59 7.31 -7.62 2.71
C ARG A 59 8.10 -6.96 3.83
N GLN A 60 8.23 -5.63 3.83
CA GLN A 60 8.90 -4.91 4.92
C GLN A 60 8.15 -5.03 6.24
N LEU A 61 6.81 -5.05 6.19
CA LEU A 61 5.95 -5.26 7.34
C LEU A 61 5.85 -6.72 7.77
N GLY A 62 6.47 -7.65 7.03
CA GLY A 62 6.42 -9.08 7.33
C GLY A 62 5.04 -9.70 7.09
N VAL A 63 4.14 -9.02 6.39
CA VAL A 63 2.81 -9.52 6.05
C VAL A 63 2.74 -9.90 4.57
N ASN A 64 1.94 -10.90 4.23
CA ASN A 64 1.65 -11.23 2.84
C ASN A 64 0.25 -10.70 2.50
N TYR A 65 0.17 -9.42 2.17
CA TYR A 65 -1.08 -8.77 1.82
C TYR A 65 -1.35 -8.94 0.33
N VAL A 66 -2.34 -9.78 0.01
CA VAL A 66 -2.85 -9.96 -1.35
C VAL A 66 -4.22 -9.31 -1.44
N HIS A 67 -4.31 -8.25 -2.24
CA HIS A 67 -5.58 -7.58 -2.46
C HIS A 67 -6.54 -8.48 -3.23
N GLY A 68 -7.71 -8.74 -2.65
CA GLY A 68 -8.73 -9.60 -3.24
C GLY A 68 -8.62 -11.07 -2.83
N GLU A 69 -7.61 -11.47 -2.05
CA GLU A 69 -7.75 -12.71 -1.29
C GLU A 69 -8.84 -12.47 -0.22
N PRO A 70 -9.90 -13.29 -0.18
CA PRO A 70 -10.72 -13.36 1.01
C PRO A 70 -9.77 -13.78 2.14
N ASP A 71 -9.85 -13.07 3.25
CA ASP A 71 -9.21 -13.42 4.51
C ASP A 71 -9.42 -14.92 4.74
N ALA A 72 -8.44 -15.74 4.39
CA ALA A 72 -8.50 -17.18 4.54
C ALA A 72 -8.19 -17.47 6.00
N ALA A 73 -9.10 -17.03 6.86
CA ALA A 73 -9.30 -17.59 8.18
C ALA A 73 -10.05 -18.92 7.98
N ASP A 74 -9.30 -20.00 7.79
CA ASP A 74 -9.72 -21.36 8.16
C ASP A 74 -8.70 -21.93 9.15
#